data_AF-A0A7W8DRB1-F1
#
_entry.id   AF-A0A7W8DRB1-F1
#
_cell.length_a   1.000
_cell.length_b   1.000
_cell.length_c   1.000
_cell.angle_alpha   90.00
_cell.angle_beta   90.00
_cell.angle_gamma   90.00
#
_symmetry.space_group_name_H-M   'P 1'
#
loop_
_entity.id
_entity.type
_entity.pdbx_description
1 polymer ?
#
loop_
_entity_poly.entity_id
_entity_poly.type
_entity_poly.pdbx_seq_one_letter_code
_entity_poly.pdbx_strand_id
1 'polypeptide(L)'
;MTPPTPERGALLAKIGAFLQPAQVIGFMLSWFSMREAMSLGASAVPEGGVVIKDVTADASQAFDYFLFGIGIAVVGLILVIIAATWFRYRASWFFWFMCIYGGAMIMSYMAPFGLFLVIYALVKKREFPLDPPPTPGTMV
;
A
#
# COMPACT_ATOMS: atom_id res chain seq x y z
N MET A 1 14.27 -28.42 -0.15
CA MET A 1 13.76 -27.06 -0.40
C MET A 1 14.89 -26.27 -1.03
N THR A 2 14.76 -25.88 -2.30
CA THR A 2 15.78 -25.08 -2.98
C THR A 2 15.83 -23.68 -2.36
N PRO A 3 17.02 -23.11 -2.11
CA PRO A 3 17.11 -21.77 -1.57
C PRO A 3 16.44 -20.77 -2.52
N PRO A 4 15.63 -19.82 -2.01
CA PRO A 4 14.99 -18.83 -2.85
C PRO A 4 16.07 -18.00 -3.55
N THR A 5 15.98 -17.87 -4.88
CA THR A 5 16.94 -17.08 -5.65
C THR A 5 16.79 -15.59 -5.30
N PRO A 6 17.89 -14.83 -5.15
CA PRO A 6 17.86 -13.41 -4.79
C PRO A 6 16.95 -12.56 -5.69
N GLU A 7 16.85 -12.94 -6.96
CA GLU A 7 16.03 -12.28 -7.97
C GLU A 7 14.53 -12.29 -7.64
N ARG A 8 14.03 -13.37 -7.02
CA ARG A 8 12.60 -13.51 -6.68
C ARG A 8 12.19 -12.54 -5.58
N GLY A 9 13.05 -12.34 -4.57
CA GLY A 9 12.82 -11.39 -3.48
C GLY A 9 12.79 -9.94 -3.99
N ALA A 10 13.71 -9.59 -4.89
CA ALA A 10 13.76 -8.27 -5.51
C ALA A 10 12.50 -7.98 -6.35
N LEU A 11 12.02 -8.97 -7.11
CA LEU A 11 10.82 -8.84 -7.94
C LEU A 11 9.57 -8.63 -7.08
N LEU A 12 9.40 -9.40 -6.00
CA LEU A 12 8.28 -9.24 -5.08
C LEU A 12 8.29 -7.88 -4.38
N ALA A 13 9.45 -7.41 -3.94
CA ALA A 13 9.59 -6.09 -3.32
C ALA A 13 9.22 -4.96 -4.30
N LYS A 14 9.67 -5.05 -5.57
CA LYS A 14 9.35 -4.07 -6.62
C LYS A 14 7.86 -4.07 -6.97
N ILE A 15 7.25 -5.25 -7.15
CA ILE A 15 5.81 -5.36 -7.42
C ILE A 15 5.02 -4.82 -6.23
N GLY A 16 5.35 -5.24 -5.01
CA GLY A 16 4.68 -4.79 -3.80
C GLY A 16 4.76 -3.27 -3.62
N ALA A 17 5.92 -2.66 -3.89
CA ALA A 17 6.09 -1.21 -3.88
C ALA A 17 5.31 -0.50 -5.00
N PHE A 18 5.25 -1.09 -6.19
CA PHE A 18 4.50 -0.55 -7.33
C PHE A 18 2.98 -0.59 -7.13
N LEU A 19 2.49 -1.49 -6.28
CA LEU A 19 1.06 -1.57 -5.95
C LEU A 19 0.64 -0.54 -4.88
N GLN A 20 1.58 0.05 -4.13
CA GLN A 20 1.22 1.01 -3.07
C GLN A 20 0.56 2.32 -3.57
N PRO A 21 0.97 2.90 -4.71
CA PRO A 21 0.25 4.03 -5.30
C PRO A 21 -1.21 3.75 -5.64
N ALA A 22 -1.63 2.48 -5.77
CA ALA A 22 -3.02 2.14 -6.08
C ALA A 22 -4.00 2.65 -5.01
N GLN A 23 -3.59 2.70 -3.74
CA GLN A 23 -4.41 3.28 -2.67
C GLN A 23 -4.66 4.77 -2.89
N VAL A 24 -3.62 5.50 -3.30
CA VAL A 24 -3.70 6.94 -3.58
C VAL A 24 -4.59 7.18 -4.80
N ILE A 25 -4.48 6.36 -5.83
CA ILE A 25 -5.33 6.43 -7.02
C ILE A 25 -6.80 6.16 -6.64
N GLY A 26 -7.07 5.10 -5.87
CA GLY A 26 -8.42 4.79 -5.39
C GLY A 26 -9.03 5.93 -4.57
N PHE A 27 -8.23 6.52 -3.67
CA PHE A 27 -8.64 7.69 -2.91
C PHE A 27 -8.97 8.90 -3.81
N MET A 28 -8.13 9.19 -4.81
CA MET A 28 -8.37 10.29 -5.75
C MET A 28 -9.63 10.08 -6.59
N LEU A 29 -9.87 8.85 -7.09
CA LEU A 29 -11.10 8.52 -7.82
C LEU A 29 -12.36 8.70 -6.96
N SER A 30 -12.28 8.23 -5.71
CA SER A 30 -13.37 8.37 -4.73
C SER A 30 -13.66 9.85 -4.44
N TRP A 31 -12.61 10.66 -4.32
CA TRP A 31 -12.72 12.10 -4.11
C TRP A 31 -13.38 12.82 -5.29
N PHE A 32 -13.02 12.48 -6.53
CA PHE A 32 -13.65 13.05 -7.71
C PHE A 32 -15.13 12.66 -7.83
N SER A 33 -15.46 11.38 -7.63
CA SER A 33 -16.85 10.90 -7.64
C SER A 33 -17.70 11.56 -6.56
N MET A 34 -17.16 11.76 -5.35
CA MET A 34 -17.87 12.47 -4.28
C MET A 34 -18.07 13.96 -4.60
N ARG A 35 -17.11 14.61 -5.27
CA ARG A 35 -17.28 16.00 -5.73
C ARG A 35 -18.37 16.14 -6.77
N GLU A 36 -18.45 15.19 -7.70
CA GLU A 36 -19.50 15.15 -8.71
C GLU A 36 -20.88 14.98 -8.05
N ALA A 37 -21.02 14.00 -7.15
CA ALA A 37 -22.25 13.76 -6.39
C ALA A 37 -22.72 15.00 -5.60
N MET A 38 -21.79 15.70 -4.93
CA MET A 38 -22.10 16.94 -4.20
C MET A 38 -22.53 18.09 -5.14
N SER A 39 -21.93 18.19 -6.32
CA SER A 39 -22.28 19.23 -7.30
C SER A 39 -23.69 19.02 -7.89
N LEU A 40 -24.08 17.78 -8.14
CA LEU A 40 -25.42 17.41 -8.58
C LEU A 40 -26.45 17.68 -7.49
N GLY A 41 -26.14 17.32 -6.24
CA GLY A 41 -27.00 17.60 -5.09
C GLY A 41 -27.22 19.10 -4.81
N ALA A 42 -26.19 19.94 -5.00
CA ALA A 42 -26.29 21.38 -4.82
C ALA A 42 -27.11 22.09 -5.93
N SER A 43 -27.18 21.48 -7.11
CA SER A 43 -27.88 22.03 -8.29
C SER A 43 -29.35 21.58 -8.37
N ALA A 44 -29.74 20.61 -7.54
CA ALA A 44 -31.05 19.99 -7.58
C ALA A 44 -32.11 20.80 -6.80
N VAL A 45 -33.18 21.20 -7.50
CA VAL A 45 -34.44 21.71 -6.93
C VAL A 45 -35.12 20.58 -6.12
N PRO A 46 -35.82 20.86 -5.01
CA PRO A 46 -36.35 19.85 -4.07
C PRO A 46 -37.53 19.01 -4.62
N GLU A 47 -37.43 18.43 -5.81
CA GLU A 47 -38.23 17.27 -6.21
C GLU A 47 -37.52 15.99 -5.73
N GLY A 48 -37.55 15.81 -4.41
CA GLY A 48 -36.64 14.97 -3.61
C GLY A 48 -36.74 13.45 -3.77
N GLY A 49 -37.10 12.91 -4.93
CA GLY A 49 -37.17 11.46 -5.19
C GLY A 49 -36.08 10.92 -6.14
N VAL A 50 -35.85 11.62 -7.26
CA VAL A 50 -34.91 11.16 -8.31
C VAL A 50 -33.47 11.53 -7.95
N VAL A 51 -33.27 12.73 -7.43
CA VAL A 51 -31.96 13.28 -7.02
C VAL A 51 -31.30 12.45 -5.92
N ILE A 52 -32.09 11.91 -4.97
CA ILE A 52 -31.55 11.10 -3.87
C ILE A 52 -31.01 9.76 -4.40
N LYS A 53 -31.64 9.17 -5.42
CA LYS A 53 -31.16 7.90 -6.01
C LYS A 53 -29.83 8.08 -6.72
N ASP A 54 -29.68 9.17 -7.49
CA ASP A 54 -28.47 9.43 -8.25
C ASP A 54 -27.29 9.77 -7.33
N VAL A 55 -27.52 10.63 -6.31
CA VAL A 55 -26.49 10.94 -5.30
C VAL A 55 -26.09 9.70 -4.48
N THR A 56 -27.03 8.81 -4.18
CA THR A 56 -26.73 7.56 -3.45
C THR A 56 -25.94 6.58 -4.31
N ALA A 57 -26.26 6.49 -5.61
CA ALA A 57 -25.52 5.65 -6.55
C ALA A 57 -24.07 6.13 -6.70
N ASP A 58 -23.85 7.43 -6.89
CA ASP A 58 -22.51 8.00 -7.03
C ASP A 58 -21.69 7.85 -5.73
N ALA A 59 -22.32 8.06 -4.57
CA ALA A 59 -21.68 7.83 -3.28
C ALA A 59 -21.29 6.35 -3.08
N SER A 60 -22.13 5.41 -3.52
CA SER A 60 -21.81 3.97 -3.45
C SER A 60 -20.63 3.61 -4.37
N GLN A 61 -20.58 4.20 -5.56
CA GLN A 61 -19.50 3.98 -6.51
C GLN A 61 -18.17 4.55 -6.02
N ALA A 62 -18.18 5.71 -5.36
CA ALA A 62 -17.00 6.26 -4.69
C ALA A 62 -16.45 5.31 -3.62
N PHE A 63 -17.34 4.67 -2.84
CA PHE A 63 -16.94 3.71 -1.83
C PHE A 63 -16.32 2.44 -2.44
N ASP A 64 -16.86 1.95 -3.55
CA ASP A 64 -16.32 0.79 -4.27
C ASP A 64 -14.91 1.05 -4.81
N TYR A 65 -14.65 2.22 -5.38
CA TYR A 65 -13.30 2.61 -5.83
C TYR A 65 -12.29 2.68 -4.67
N PHE A 66 -12.73 3.19 -3.52
CA PHE A 66 -11.91 3.23 -2.32
C PHE A 66 -11.57 1.83 -1.83
N LEU A 67 -12.55 0.94 -1.72
CA LEU A 67 -12.36 -0.44 -1.30
C LEU A 67 -11.43 -1.21 -2.24
N PHE A 68 -11.59 -1.02 -3.55
CA PHE A 68 -10.73 -1.65 -4.55
C PHE A 68 -9.27 -1.17 -4.41
N GLY A 69 -9.05 0.13 -4.20
CA GLY A 69 -7.74 0.70 -3.95
C GLY A 69 -7.09 0.14 -2.68
N ILE A 70 -7.86 -0.01 -1.60
CA ILE A 70 -7.39 -0.67 -0.35
C ILE A 70 -7.01 -2.12 -0.62
N GLY A 71 -7.85 -2.87 -1.33
CA GLY A 71 -7.60 -4.28 -1.64
C GLY A 71 -6.26 -4.49 -2.34
N ILE A 72 -5.97 -3.69 -3.36
CA ILE A 72 -4.68 -3.74 -4.07
C ILE A 72 -3.50 -3.39 -3.15
N ALA A 73 -3.67 -2.37 -2.31
CA ALA A 73 -2.62 -1.94 -1.39
C ALA A 73 -2.29 -3.01 -0.32
N VAL A 74 -3.31 -3.72 0.18
CA VAL A 74 -3.15 -4.84 1.10
C VAL A 74 -2.36 -5.98 0.44
N VAL A 75 -2.66 -6.31 -0.82
CA VAL A 75 -1.87 -7.29 -1.58
C VAL A 75 -0.42 -6.82 -1.72
N GLY A 76 -0.20 -5.55 -2.07
CA GLY A 76 1.13 -4.96 -2.13
C GLY A 76 1.88 -5.05 -0.80
N LEU A 77 1.19 -4.81 0.32
CA LEU A 77 1.76 -4.88 1.67
C LEU A 77 2.19 -6.30 2.01
N ILE A 78 1.35 -7.29 1.73
CA ILE A 78 1.67 -8.71 1.95
C ILE A 78 2.91 -9.11 1.15
N LEU A 79 3.01 -8.69 -0.12
CA LEU A 79 4.20 -8.97 -0.95
C LEU A 79 5.46 -8.34 -0.36
N VAL A 80 5.39 -7.11 0.15
CA VAL A 80 6.50 -6.43 0.83
C VAL A 80 6.91 -7.18 2.10
N ILE A 81 5.94 -7.62 2.92
CA ILE A 81 6.21 -8.38 4.14
C ILE A 81 6.88 -9.71 3.80
N ILE A 82 6.40 -10.44 2.78
CA ILE A 82 6.99 -11.70 2.33
C ILE A 82 8.41 -11.48 1.81
N ALA A 83 8.63 -10.44 1.01
CA ALA A 83 9.97 -10.08 0.52
C ALA A 83 10.93 -9.75 1.67
N ALA A 84 10.43 -9.04 2.70
CA ALA A 84 11.20 -8.64 3.86
C ALA A 84 11.54 -9.81 4.81
N THR A 85 10.59 -10.71 5.05
CA THR A 85 10.68 -11.79 6.05
C THR A 85 11.17 -13.12 5.48
N TRP A 86 10.57 -13.59 4.39
CA TRP A 86 10.87 -14.90 3.80
C TRP A 86 12.10 -14.83 2.89
N PHE A 87 12.09 -13.90 1.93
CA PHE A 87 13.20 -13.77 0.98
C PHE A 87 14.40 -13.03 1.55
N ARG A 88 14.26 -12.44 2.74
CA ARG A 88 15.28 -11.64 3.42
C ARG A 88 15.93 -10.65 2.44
N TYR A 89 15.10 -9.99 1.63
CA TYR A 89 15.60 -8.96 0.71
C TYR A 89 16.10 -7.76 1.51
N ARG A 90 17.33 -7.31 1.22
CA ARG A 90 18.09 -6.35 2.05
C ARG A 90 18.81 -5.30 1.20
N ALA A 91 18.11 -4.69 0.24
CA ALA A 91 18.67 -3.58 -0.53
C ALA A 91 18.48 -2.24 0.22
N SER A 92 19.42 -1.31 0.04
CA SER A 92 19.37 0.04 0.64
C SER A 92 18.10 0.82 0.24
N TRP A 93 17.69 0.73 -1.03
CA TRP A 93 16.42 1.35 -1.48
C TRP A 93 15.20 0.77 -0.75
N PHE A 94 15.20 -0.54 -0.49
CA PHE A 94 14.10 -1.22 0.20
C PHE A 94 14.00 -0.82 1.68
N PHE A 95 15.14 -0.55 2.33
CA PHE A 95 15.17 0.03 3.68
C PHE A 95 14.47 1.39 3.71
N TRP A 96 14.88 2.31 2.81
CA TRP A 96 14.26 3.65 2.74
C TRP A 96 12.78 3.57 2.42
N PHE A 97 12.39 2.68 1.50
CA PHE A 97 10.99 2.42 1.21
C PHE A 97 10.22 1.97 2.46
N MET A 98 10.70 0.99 3.21
CA MET A 98 10.03 0.53 4.45
C MET A 98 9.94 1.62 5.52
N CYS A 99 10.96 2.45 5.68
CA CYS A 99 10.96 3.56 6.63
C CYS A 99 9.96 4.66 6.23
N ILE A 100 9.96 5.09 4.97
CA ILE A 100 9.06 6.15 4.48
C ILE A 100 7.62 5.63 4.45
N TYR A 101 7.40 4.48 3.84
CA TYR A 101 6.07 3.90 3.69
C TYR A 101 5.50 3.44 5.04
N GLY A 102 6.31 2.80 5.87
CA GLY A 102 5.92 2.45 7.23
C GLY A 102 5.63 3.68 8.09
N GLY A 103 6.42 4.76 7.96
CA GLY A 103 6.14 6.05 8.59
C GLY A 103 4.82 6.67 8.13
N ALA A 104 4.54 6.64 6.82
CA ALA A 104 3.25 7.09 6.28
C ALA A 104 2.07 6.25 6.81
N MET A 105 2.25 4.94 6.98
CA MET A 105 1.24 4.07 7.60
C MET A 105 1.03 4.33 9.09
N ILE A 106 2.08 4.73 9.84
CA ILE A 106 1.94 5.15 11.25
C ILE A 106 1.02 6.36 11.37
N MET A 107 1.09 7.28 10.41
CA MET A 107 0.21 8.46 10.36
C MET A 107 -1.22 8.15 9.88
N SER A 108 -1.51 6.91 9.50
CA SER A 108 -2.82 6.48 8.99
C SER A 108 -3.49 5.46 9.93
N TYR A 109 -4.70 5.01 9.56
CA TYR A 109 -5.44 3.96 10.27
C TYR A 109 -4.71 2.60 10.31
N MET A 110 -3.65 2.44 9.53
CA MET A 110 -2.80 1.23 9.45
C MET A 110 -1.57 1.30 10.38
N ALA A 111 -1.65 2.09 11.45
CA ALA A 111 -0.56 2.32 12.39
C ALA A 111 0.20 1.06 12.88
N PRO A 112 -0.46 -0.05 13.30
CA PRO A 112 0.28 -1.23 13.77
C PRO A 112 1.15 -1.88 12.68
N PHE A 113 0.71 -1.86 11.42
CA PHE A 113 1.48 -2.40 10.29
C PHE A 113 2.65 -1.48 9.93
N GLY A 114 2.42 -0.17 9.94
CA GLY A 114 3.48 0.81 9.74
C GLY A 114 4.57 0.71 10.80
N LEU A 115 4.17 0.59 12.07
CA LEU A 115 5.08 0.43 13.19
C LEU A 115 5.90 -0.86 13.06
N PHE A 116 5.26 -1.98 12.70
CA PHE A 116 5.95 -3.24 12.43
C PHE A 116 7.04 -3.08 11.36
N LEU A 117 6.71 -2.47 10.21
CA LEU A 117 7.66 -2.27 9.11
C LEU A 117 8.85 -1.38 9.52
N VAL A 118 8.59 -0.28 10.22
CA VAL A 118 9.63 0.66 10.67
C VAL A 118 10.53 -0.01 11.72
N ILE A 119 9.95 -0.65 12.74
CA ILE A 119 10.73 -1.37 13.75
C ILE A 119 11.56 -2.46 13.09
N TYR A 120 10.97 -3.25 12.19
CA TYR A 120 11.68 -4.30 11.47
C TYR A 120 12.86 -3.75 10.66
N ALA A 121 12.65 -2.68 9.89
CA ALA A 121 13.69 -2.02 9.12
C ALA A 121 14.81 -1.48 10.03
N LEU A 122 14.49 -0.86 11.16
CA LEU A 122 15.46 -0.31 12.11
C LEU A 122 16.26 -1.39 12.85
N VAL A 123 15.59 -2.46 13.32
CA VAL A 123 16.24 -3.60 13.99
C VAL A 123 17.24 -4.27 13.04
N LYS A 124 16.86 -4.40 11.76
CA LYS A 124 17.69 -5.03 10.73
C LYS A 124 18.53 -4.05 9.91
N LYS A 125 18.66 -2.77 10.33
CA LYS A 125 19.35 -1.71 9.57
C LYS A 125 20.76 -2.06 9.13
N ARG A 126 21.48 -2.88 9.91
CA ARG A 126 22.85 -3.32 9.63
C ARG A 126 22.95 -4.37 8.53
N GLU A 127 21.84 -5.03 8.17
CA GLU A 127 21.78 -6.04 7.11
C GLU A 127 21.50 -5.41 5.72
N PHE A 128 20.92 -4.20 5.66
CA PHE A 128 20.55 -3.52 4.40
C PHE A 128 21.67 -2.91 3.54
N PRO A 129 22.87 -2.57 4.06
CA PRO A 129 23.98 -2.14 3.23
C PRO A 129 24.79 -3.31 2.65
N LEU A 130 24.45 -4.56 2.97
CA LEU A 130 25.08 -5.74 2.37
C LEU A 130 24.46 -6.03 1.01
N ASP A 131 24.86 -5.24 0.02
CA ASP A 131 24.78 -5.61 -1.38
C ASP A 131 26.23 -5.90 -1.85
N PRO A 132 26.61 -7.16 -2.10
CA PRO A 132 25.77 -8.35 -2.28
C PRO A 132 25.28 -9.00 -0.96
N PRO A 133 24.18 -9.79 -1.02
CA PRO A 133 23.65 -10.50 0.14
C PRO A 133 24.70 -11.44 0.75
N PRO A 134 24.70 -11.64 2.08
CA PRO A 134 25.58 -12.61 2.72
C PRO A 134 25.35 -13.99 2.09
N THR A 135 26.45 -14.61 1.67
CA THR A 135 26.47 -15.94 1.04
C THR A 135 25.74 -16.94 1.96
N PRO A 136 24.91 -17.85 1.44
CA PRO A 136 24.22 -18.84 2.26
C PRO A 136 25.24 -19.62 3.11
N GLY A 137 25.31 -19.35 4.41
CA GLY A 137 26.29 -19.96 5.32
C GLY A 137 27.07 -18.98 6.20
N THR A 138 27.08 -17.68 5.91
CA THR A 138 27.63 -16.68 6.84
C THR A 138 26.56 -16.25 7.83
N MET A 139 26.64 -16.78 9.05
CA MET A 139 25.87 -16.24 10.18
C MET A 139 26.34 -14.80 10.42
N VAL A 140 25.43 -13.85 10.20
CA VAL A 140 25.48 -12.51 10.77
C VAL A 140 24.33 -12.37 11.74
#